data_AF-A0A9E3FJR3-F1
#
_entry.id   AF-A0A9E3FJR3-F1
#
_cell.length_a   1.000
_cell.length_b   1.000
_cell.length_c   1.000
_cell.angle_alpha   90.00
_cell.angle_beta   90.00
_cell.angle_gamma   90.00
#
_symmetry.space_group_name_H-M   'P 1'
#
loop_
_entity.id
_entity.type
_entity.pdbx_description
1 polymer ?
#
loop_
_entity_poly.entity_id
_entity_poly.type
_entity_poly.pdbx_seq_one_letter_code
_entity_poly.pdbx_strand_id
1 'polypeptide(L)'
;MRETHVRALLFILLGFAGAAGQTAPRERPKLKDFGKSLERLRWDEKSRAAAEKPPKAKKQKGPEAGGAEDEEVVRVETSLVVCDVLVLDRQGRAVEGLTREDFLVAEDGRPQEVGTFALGDDTAVPRSIVLVIDYSGSQFPYIRMSVEAAKTLVDRLGPRDLMALVTDDVELIADFTADKERLKKKLDGLARRANEEEGLLAKSLAMHRRFGRSAQFSALLATLKEAFAEEGVRPVVIFQTDGDELLYLRDPVIEPSVPAGLPPEQRKKVEKSMAVFRKMIAENRREFSLRDVYAAAEKSRATIYTVVPGFRLVGLTPDEQLRRRDASRERFLDAWRVRPEVRKELDERYQQTPPEVLKSGIEQELKVQGALVELSSLTGGWADFLEEPGQAAGIYERIFSDVNRRYVIGYYPSNKARDGTRRLVHIEVRGHPEYTVWGRKSYYAPDPDR
;
A
#
# COMPACT_ATOMS: atom_id res chain seq x y z
N MET A 1 -25.41 -48.90 24.50
CA MET A 1 -24.86 -47.74 25.23
C MET A 1 -24.35 -46.78 24.18
N ARG A 2 -25.22 -45.82 23.85
CA ARG A 2 -25.09 -44.78 22.84
C ARG A 2 -25.05 -43.43 23.58
N GLU A 3 -24.59 -42.42 22.87
CA GLU A 3 -24.82 -41.00 23.12
C GLU A 3 -24.10 -40.37 24.31
N THR A 4 -22.95 -39.76 24.02
CA THR A 4 -22.53 -38.45 24.54
C THR A 4 -21.21 -38.11 23.85
N HIS A 5 -21.22 -37.20 22.86
CA HIS A 5 -20.08 -36.38 22.34
C HIS A 5 -20.33 -35.88 20.90
N VAL A 6 -21.51 -35.32 20.60
CA VAL A 6 -21.77 -34.63 19.30
C VAL A 6 -22.41 -33.23 19.49
N ARG A 7 -22.41 -32.64 20.69
CA ARG A 7 -23.14 -31.39 20.95
C ARG A 7 -22.35 -30.07 20.89
N ALA A 8 -21.09 -30.06 20.45
CA ALA A 8 -20.30 -28.82 20.39
C ALA A 8 -19.99 -28.29 18.97
N LEU A 9 -20.43 -28.95 17.89
CA LEU A 9 -20.06 -28.58 16.51
C LEU A 9 -21.15 -27.89 15.68
N LEU A 10 -22.26 -27.43 16.29
CA LEU A 10 -23.43 -26.93 15.57
C LEU A 10 -23.71 -25.42 15.71
N PHE A 11 -22.72 -24.61 16.12
CA PHE A 11 -22.90 -23.15 16.26
C PHE A 11 -22.13 -22.29 15.24
N ILE A 12 -21.35 -22.86 14.31
CA ILE A 12 -20.62 -22.09 13.29
C ILE A 12 -21.34 -22.09 11.91
N LEU A 13 -22.45 -22.82 11.76
CA LEU A 13 -23.19 -22.93 10.47
C LEU A 13 -24.57 -22.25 10.44
N LEU A 14 -24.92 -21.44 11.43
CA LEU A 14 -26.17 -20.64 11.44
C LEU A 14 -25.87 -19.18 11.81
N GLY A 15 -25.35 -18.43 10.83
CA GLY A 15 -25.13 -16.99 10.92
C GLY A 15 -25.49 -16.20 9.65
N PHE A 16 -26.17 -16.83 8.69
CA PHE A 16 -26.64 -16.19 7.44
C PHE A 16 -28.14 -16.44 7.19
N ALA A 17 -28.93 -16.40 8.27
CA ALA A 17 -30.37 -16.22 8.16
C ALA A 17 -30.70 -14.83 8.70
N GLY A 18 -31.34 -14.02 7.87
CA GLY A 18 -31.54 -12.58 8.08
C GLY A 18 -32.12 -12.20 9.44
N ALA A 19 -31.45 -11.25 10.07
CA ALA A 19 -32.08 -10.26 10.94
C ALA A 19 -31.44 -8.92 10.60
N ALA A 20 -32.21 -8.01 10.00
CA ALA A 20 -31.85 -6.61 9.88
C ALA A 20 -31.91 -5.97 11.29
N GLY A 21 -30.92 -6.28 12.11
CA GLY A 21 -30.64 -5.59 13.36
C GLY A 21 -29.40 -4.74 13.16
N GLN A 22 -29.50 -3.44 13.44
CA GLN A 22 -28.35 -2.56 13.62
C GLN A 22 -27.48 -3.15 14.74
N THR A 23 -26.50 -3.97 14.37
CA THR A 23 -25.42 -4.36 15.27
C THR A 23 -24.57 -3.10 15.46
N ALA A 24 -24.36 -2.70 16.71
CA ALA A 24 -23.51 -1.57 17.05
C ALA A 24 -22.13 -1.73 16.34
N PRO A 25 -21.51 -0.62 15.86
CA PRO A 25 -20.24 -0.71 15.17
C PRO A 25 -19.23 -1.44 16.07
N ARG A 26 -18.66 -2.52 15.54
CA ARG A 26 -17.70 -3.38 16.25
C ARG A 26 -16.54 -2.50 16.73
N GLU A 27 -16.35 -2.39 18.05
CA GLU A 27 -15.24 -1.61 18.59
C GLU A 27 -13.92 -2.33 18.27
N ARG A 28 -13.16 -1.74 17.35
CA ARG A 28 -11.85 -2.25 16.94
C ARG A 28 -10.76 -1.80 17.92
N PRO A 29 -9.77 -2.65 18.25
CA PRO A 29 -8.59 -2.21 18.98
C PRO A 29 -7.92 -1.03 18.27
N LYS A 30 -7.75 0.08 18.99
CA LYS A 30 -7.07 1.27 18.47
C LYS A 30 -5.63 0.97 18.09
N LEU A 31 -5.14 1.57 17.00
CA LEU A 31 -3.75 1.54 16.58
C LEU A 31 -2.87 2.49 17.43
N LYS A 32 -2.86 2.28 18.75
CA LYS A 32 -2.25 3.22 19.74
C LYS A 32 -0.74 3.43 19.58
N ASP A 33 -0.07 2.56 18.82
CA ASP A 33 1.38 2.46 18.71
C ASP A 33 1.84 2.36 17.25
N PHE A 34 1.10 3.00 16.33
CA PHE A 34 1.37 2.91 14.91
C PHE A 34 2.83 3.25 14.56
N GLY A 35 3.51 2.35 13.85
CA GLY A 35 4.90 2.50 13.42
C GLY A 35 5.93 1.84 14.32
N LYS A 36 5.54 1.32 15.50
CA LYS A 36 6.48 0.62 16.42
C LYS A 36 7.11 -0.64 15.84
N SER A 37 6.49 -1.27 14.85
CA SER A 37 7.12 -2.39 14.14
C SER A 37 8.44 -1.98 13.49
N LEU A 38 8.53 -0.76 12.95
CA LEU A 38 9.71 -0.26 12.26
C LEU A 38 10.90 -0.06 13.21
N GLU A 39 10.66 0.38 14.45
CA GLU A 39 11.71 0.59 15.45
C GLU A 39 12.48 -0.69 15.79
N ARG A 40 11.86 -1.86 15.58
CA ARG A 40 12.41 -3.18 15.89
C ARG A 40 13.07 -3.84 14.69
N LEU A 41 12.88 -3.32 13.48
CA LEU A 41 13.50 -3.86 12.26
C LEU A 41 14.99 -3.62 12.26
N ARG A 42 15.77 -4.65 11.92
CA ARG A 42 17.20 -4.55 11.66
C ARG A 42 17.52 -5.32 10.39
N TRP A 43 18.41 -4.76 9.59
CA TRP A 43 18.95 -5.44 8.42
C TRP A 43 19.84 -6.61 8.85
N ASP A 44 19.58 -7.79 8.29
CA ASP A 44 20.43 -8.96 8.42
C ASP A 44 21.20 -9.18 7.12
N GLU A 45 22.52 -8.97 7.17
CA GLU A 45 23.41 -9.12 6.01
C GLU A 45 23.46 -10.56 5.47
N LYS A 46 23.23 -11.57 6.31
CA LYS A 46 23.30 -12.97 5.89
C LYS A 46 22.06 -13.37 5.08
N SER A 47 20.88 -12.95 5.53
CA SER A 47 19.62 -13.25 4.83
C SER A 47 19.25 -12.20 3.78
N ARG A 48 19.93 -11.05 3.77
CA ARG A 48 19.60 -9.87 2.94
C ARG A 48 18.13 -9.48 3.06
N ALA A 49 17.65 -9.45 4.30
CA ALA A 49 16.26 -9.15 4.63
C ALA A 49 16.19 -8.42 5.98
N ALA A 50 15.09 -7.71 6.18
CA ALA A 50 14.80 -7.10 7.48
C ALA A 50 14.26 -8.17 8.44
N ALA A 51 14.83 -8.22 9.64
CA ALA A 51 14.34 -9.07 10.73
C ALA A 51 13.88 -8.20 11.90
N GLU A 52 12.76 -8.58 12.53
CA GLU A 52 12.34 -7.96 13.79
C GLU A 52 13.14 -8.53 14.96
N LYS A 53 13.72 -7.66 15.78
CA LYS A 53 14.24 -8.10 17.08
C LYS A 53 13.07 -8.47 17.99
N PRO A 54 13.10 -9.64 18.67
CA PRO A 54 12.07 -10.00 19.63
C PRO A 54 11.98 -8.90 20.71
N PRO A 55 10.77 -8.59 21.20
CA PRO A 55 10.61 -7.60 22.25
C PRO A 55 11.48 -8.01 23.45
N LYS A 56 12.20 -7.05 24.05
CA LYS A 56 12.86 -7.30 25.33
C LYS A 56 11.77 -7.74 26.31
N ALA A 57 11.83 -9.00 26.75
CA ALA A 57 10.95 -9.50 27.79
C ALA A 57 10.99 -8.51 28.95
N LYS A 58 9.86 -7.87 29.26
CA LYS A 58 9.75 -7.12 30.50
C LYS A 58 10.07 -8.12 31.61
N LYS A 59 11.14 -7.91 32.36
CA LYS A 59 11.36 -8.62 33.62
C LYS A 59 10.14 -8.31 34.48
N GLN A 60 9.17 -9.23 34.50
CA GLN A 60 8.10 -9.20 35.49
C GLN A 60 8.79 -9.26 36.85
N LYS A 61 8.63 -8.21 37.65
CA LYS A 61 8.85 -8.31 39.08
C LYS A 61 7.83 -9.34 39.60
N GLY A 62 8.30 -10.22 40.49
CA GLY A 62 7.54 -11.36 41.00
C GLY A 62 6.18 -11.02 41.62
N PRO A 63 5.36 -12.04 41.88
CA PRO A 63 3.92 -11.90 42.05
C PRO A 63 3.57 -11.28 43.40
N GLU A 64 2.80 -10.19 43.38
CA GLU A 64 1.85 -9.91 44.46
C GLU A 64 0.49 -10.47 44.03
N ALA A 65 -0.08 -11.29 44.90
CA ALA A 65 -1.33 -11.99 44.69
C ALA A 65 -2.51 -11.01 44.57
N GLY A 66 -3.26 -11.13 43.48
CA GLY A 66 -4.54 -10.48 43.28
C GLY A 66 -5.18 -11.06 42.02
N GLY A 67 -6.08 -12.03 42.21
CA GLY A 67 -6.72 -12.77 41.13
C GLY A 67 -7.56 -11.87 40.24
N ALA A 68 -7.21 -11.83 38.97
CA ALA A 68 -8.14 -11.62 37.87
C ALA A 68 -7.91 -12.80 36.93
N GLU A 69 -8.97 -13.57 36.67
CA GLU A 69 -8.94 -14.65 35.70
C GLU A 69 -8.55 -14.07 34.34
N ASP A 70 -7.34 -14.42 33.87
CA ASP A 70 -6.95 -14.22 32.48
C ASP A 70 -7.91 -15.08 31.66
N GLU A 71 -8.87 -14.46 30.99
CA GLU A 71 -9.57 -15.08 29.87
C GLU A 71 -8.51 -15.42 28.82
N GLU A 72 -8.07 -16.68 28.84
CA GLU A 72 -7.24 -17.27 27.81
C GLU A 72 -8.04 -17.23 26.50
N VAL A 73 -7.87 -16.17 25.72
CA VAL A 73 -8.47 -16.02 24.40
C VAL A 73 -7.89 -17.13 23.53
N VAL A 74 -8.61 -18.23 23.42
CA VAL A 74 -8.36 -19.29 22.44
C VAL A 74 -8.56 -18.67 21.05
N ARG A 75 -7.48 -18.17 20.45
CA ARG A 75 -7.45 -17.82 19.03
C ARG A 75 -7.47 -19.12 18.24
N VAL A 76 -8.66 -19.51 17.80
CA VAL A 76 -8.80 -20.52 16.75
C VAL A 76 -8.33 -19.86 15.46
N GLU A 77 -7.03 -19.89 15.19
CA GLU A 77 -6.50 -19.51 13.89
C GLU A 77 -7.02 -20.50 12.85
N THR A 78 -8.03 -20.05 12.11
CA THR A 78 -8.64 -20.90 11.08
C THR A 78 -7.63 -21.09 9.94
N SER A 79 -7.48 -22.32 9.45
CA SER A 79 -6.66 -22.59 8.26
C SER A 79 -7.35 -22.13 6.96
N LEU A 80 -8.37 -21.26 7.04
CA LEU A 80 -9.13 -20.79 5.89
C LEU A 80 -8.28 -19.82 5.07
N VAL A 81 -7.96 -20.20 3.83
CA VAL A 81 -7.34 -19.30 2.87
C VAL A 81 -8.45 -18.52 2.19
N VAL A 82 -8.34 -17.20 2.17
CA VAL A 82 -9.31 -16.30 1.54
C VAL A 82 -8.66 -15.58 0.38
N CYS A 83 -9.24 -15.72 -0.80
CA CYS A 83 -8.83 -15.09 -2.05
C CYS A 83 -9.89 -14.07 -2.48
N ASP A 84 -9.47 -12.83 -2.64
CA ASP A 84 -10.30 -11.73 -3.13
C ASP A 84 -9.98 -11.50 -4.63
N VAL A 85 -10.91 -11.85 -5.52
CA VAL A 85 -10.67 -11.89 -6.98
C VAL A 85 -11.68 -11.08 -7.78
N LEU A 86 -11.20 -10.33 -8.77
CA LEU A 86 -12.00 -9.65 -9.78
C LEU A 86 -11.99 -10.50 -11.06
N VAL A 87 -13.15 -10.85 -11.58
CA VAL A 87 -13.25 -11.56 -12.86
C VAL A 87 -13.54 -10.54 -13.96
N LEU A 88 -12.71 -10.53 -15.00
CA LEU A 88 -12.82 -9.59 -16.12
C LEU A 88 -13.11 -10.33 -17.44
N ASP A 89 -13.98 -9.76 -18.26
CA ASP A 89 -14.20 -10.21 -19.64
C ASP A 89 -13.07 -9.74 -20.58
N ARG A 90 -13.17 -10.10 -21.87
CA ARG A 90 -12.20 -9.70 -22.91
C ARG A 90 -12.10 -8.20 -23.13
N GLN A 91 -13.10 -7.43 -22.70
CA GLN A 91 -13.14 -5.98 -22.78
C GLN A 91 -12.65 -5.32 -21.48
N GLY A 92 -12.22 -6.10 -20.49
CA GLY A 92 -11.77 -5.60 -19.19
C GLY A 92 -12.91 -5.17 -18.27
N ARG A 93 -14.15 -5.56 -18.56
CA ARG A 93 -15.32 -5.27 -17.71
C ARG A 93 -15.48 -6.37 -16.67
N ALA A 94 -15.87 -5.99 -15.47
CA ALA A 94 -16.15 -6.94 -14.41
C ALA A 94 -17.32 -7.86 -14.77
N VAL A 95 -17.13 -9.17 -14.60
CA VAL A 95 -18.15 -10.20 -14.78
C VAL A 95 -18.86 -10.42 -13.44
N GLU A 96 -20.16 -10.16 -13.42
CA GLU A 96 -21.03 -10.31 -12.25
C GLU A 96 -21.89 -11.59 -12.36
N GLY A 97 -22.46 -12.04 -11.23
CA GLY A 97 -23.43 -13.14 -11.20
C GLY A 97 -22.84 -14.55 -11.21
N LEU A 98 -21.52 -14.71 -11.10
CA LEU A 98 -20.88 -16.02 -10.95
C LEU A 98 -21.21 -16.63 -9.59
N THR A 99 -21.39 -17.94 -9.54
CA THR A 99 -21.62 -18.70 -8.31
C THR A 99 -20.36 -19.42 -7.86
N ARG A 100 -20.40 -19.97 -6.63
CA ARG A 100 -19.32 -20.79 -6.07
C ARG A 100 -18.90 -21.92 -7.02
N GLU A 101 -19.86 -22.54 -7.68
CA GLU A 101 -19.67 -23.71 -8.53
C GLU A 101 -18.94 -23.39 -9.84
N ASP A 102 -18.88 -22.12 -10.23
CA ASP A 102 -18.18 -21.66 -11.43
C ASP A 102 -16.67 -21.59 -11.23
N PHE A 103 -16.18 -21.59 -9.99
CA PHE A 103 -14.76 -21.43 -9.72
C PHE A 103 -14.02 -22.77 -9.62
N LEU A 104 -12.88 -22.85 -10.30
CA LEU A 104 -11.89 -23.90 -10.12
C LEU A 104 -10.71 -23.31 -9.34
N VAL A 105 -10.41 -23.88 -8.18
CA VAL A 105 -9.31 -23.44 -7.31
C VAL A 105 -8.27 -24.53 -7.20
N ALA A 106 -7.00 -24.19 -7.38
CA ALA A 106 -5.87 -25.07 -7.15
C ALA A 106 -4.79 -24.38 -6.30
N GLU A 107 -4.22 -25.15 -5.37
CA GLU A 107 -3.06 -24.76 -4.57
C GLU A 107 -1.88 -25.65 -4.95
N ASP A 108 -0.78 -25.05 -5.40
CA ASP A 108 0.42 -25.76 -5.88
C ASP A 108 0.06 -26.88 -6.90
N GLY A 109 -0.89 -26.57 -7.78
CA GLY A 109 -1.41 -27.50 -8.80
C GLY A 109 -2.39 -28.56 -8.29
N ARG A 110 -2.69 -28.59 -6.99
CA ARG A 110 -3.67 -29.53 -6.39
C ARG A 110 -5.05 -28.88 -6.25
N PRO A 111 -6.12 -29.48 -6.80
CA PRO A 111 -7.48 -28.96 -6.65
C PRO A 111 -7.90 -28.78 -5.19
N GLN A 112 -8.64 -27.71 -4.92
CA GLN A 112 -9.18 -27.39 -3.60
C GLN A 112 -10.70 -27.22 -3.70
N GLU A 113 -11.42 -27.67 -2.68
CA GLU A 113 -12.85 -27.40 -2.56
C GLU A 113 -13.07 -26.00 -2.00
N VAL A 114 -13.79 -25.15 -2.75
CA VAL A 114 -14.25 -23.87 -2.24
C VAL A 114 -15.14 -24.13 -1.04
N GLY A 115 -14.80 -23.62 0.14
CA GLY A 115 -15.57 -23.79 1.37
C GLY A 115 -16.51 -22.62 1.66
N THR A 116 -16.05 -21.39 1.45
CA THR A 116 -16.83 -20.15 1.64
C THR A 116 -16.85 -19.33 0.37
N PHE A 117 -17.95 -18.64 0.12
CA PHE A 117 -18.12 -17.78 -1.06
C PHE A 117 -18.97 -16.57 -0.69
N ALA A 118 -18.52 -15.37 -1.05
CA ALA A 118 -19.28 -14.14 -0.88
C ALA A 118 -18.98 -13.16 -2.02
N LEU A 119 -19.90 -12.24 -2.27
CA LEU A 119 -19.67 -11.11 -3.17
C LEU A 119 -19.01 -9.95 -2.41
N GLY A 120 -18.30 -9.09 -3.12
CA GLY A 120 -17.54 -7.99 -2.54
C GLY A 120 -18.42 -6.83 -2.07
N ASP A 121 -19.63 -6.72 -2.61
CA ASP A 121 -20.69 -5.81 -2.20
C ASP A 121 -21.56 -6.39 -1.08
N ASP A 122 -21.31 -7.66 -0.70
CA ASP A 122 -22.02 -8.30 0.39
C ASP A 122 -21.73 -7.53 1.69
N THR A 123 -22.78 -6.93 2.25
CA THR A 123 -22.75 -6.27 3.55
C THR A 123 -22.24 -7.18 4.67
N ALA A 124 -22.17 -8.49 4.45
CA ALA A 124 -21.66 -9.44 5.41
C ALA A 124 -20.15 -9.38 5.66
N VAL A 125 -19.33 -8.94 4.69
CA VAL A 125 -17.86 -8.84 4.87
C VAL A 125 -17.41 -7.38 4.86
N PRO A 126 -17.32 -6.72 6.03
CA PRO A 126 -16.94 -5.31 6.11
C PRO A 126 -15.50 -5.06 5.65
N ARG A 127 -15.23 -3.85 5.17
CA ARG A 127 -13.90 -3.45 4.69
C ARG A 127 -13.16 -2.63 5.74
N SER A 128 -11.88 -2.96 5.88
CA SER A 128 -10.91 -2.16 6.62
C SER A 128 -10.00 -1.47 5.63
N ILE A 129 -10.20 -0.17 5.43
CA ILE A 129 -9.49 0.62 4.44
C ILE A 129 -8.44 1.48 5.14
N VAL A 130 -7.19 1.43 4.67
CA VAL A 130 -6.16 2.38 5.07
C VAL A 130 -5.80 3.24 3.87
N LEU A 131 -6.00 4.55 3.98
CA LEU A 131 -5.43 5.50 3.04
C LEU A 131 -4.07 5.96 3.58
N VAL A 132 -3.01 5.57 2.88
CA VAL A 132 -1.67 6.13 3.08
C VAL A 132 -1.54 7.29 2.10
N ILE A 133 -1.50 8.51 2.61
CA ILE A 133 -1.46 9.75 1.82
C ILE A 133 -0.10 10.42 1.96
N ASP A 134 0.59 10.54 0.84
CA ASP A 134 1.84 11.28 0.74
C ASP A 134 1.57 12.79 0.73
N TYR A 135 2.14 13.49 1.72
CA TYR A 135 2.12 14.95 1.83
C TYR A 135 3.53 15.58 1.81
N SER A 136 4.52 14.85 1.30
CA SER A 136 5.90 15.33 1.17
C SER A 136 6.05 16.54 0.25
N GLY A 137 7.24 17.15 0.27
CA GLY A 137 7.54 18.35 -0.51
C GLY A 137 7.49 18.15 -2.02
N SER A 138 7.82 16.96 -2.54
CA SER A 138 7.66 16.64 -3.96
C SER A 138 6.19 16.65 -4.37
N GLN A 139 5.29 16.27 -3.45
CA GLN A 139 3.85 16.21 -3.66
C GLN A 139 3.12 17.52 -3.41
N PHE A 140 3.83 18.59 -3.03
CA PHE A 140 3.25 19.91 -2.83
C PHE A 140 2.38 20.41 -4.01
N PRO A 141 2.76 20.25 -5.30
CA PRO A 141 1.90 20.66 -6.42
C PRO A 141 0.58 19.89 -6.53
N TYR A 142 0.50 18.73 -5.88
CA TYR A 142 -0.59 17.76 -6.02
C TYR A 142 -1.43 17.61 -4.75
N ILE A 143 -0.94 18.08 -3.59
CA ILE A 143 -1.53 17.79 -2.27
C ILE A 143 -3.01 18.19 -2.16
N ARG A 144 -3.41 19.33 -2.73
CA ARG A 144 -4.81 19.79 -2.70
C ARG A 144 -5.72 18.86 -3.50
N MET A 145 -5.28 18.49 -4.70
CA MET A 145 -5.97 17.53 -5.56
C MET A 145 -6.09 16.18 -4.85
N SER A 146 -4.99 15.69 -4.28
CA SER A 146 -4.95 14.46 -3.49
C SER A 146 -5.93 14.46 -2.32
N VAL A 147 -6.00 15.55 -1.55
CA VAL A 147 -6.92 15.71 -0.42
C VAL A 147 -8.38 15.70 -0.86
N GLU A 148 -8.74 16.46 -1.91
CA GLU A 148 -10.12 16.48 -2.42
C GLU A 148 -10.54 15.12 -2.99
N ALA A 149 -9.61 14.42 -3.65
CA ALA A 149 -9.84 13.09 -4.15
C ALA A 149 -10.05 12.07 -3.01
N ALA A 150 -9.25 12.15 -1.95
CA ALA A 150 -9.43 11.37 -0.73
C ALA A 150 -10.77 11.68 -0.04
N LYS A 151 -11.28 12.91 -0.10
CA LYS A 151 -12.61 13.24 0.45
C LYS A 151 -13.74 12.58 -0.35
N THR A 152 -13.61 12.53 -1.68
CA THR A 152 -14.54 11.77 -2.54
C THR A 152 -14.51 10.28 -2.21
N LEU A 153 -13.33 9.74 -1.89
CA LEU A 153 -13.19 8.38 -1.41
C LEU A 153 -13.97 8.16 -0.09
N VAL A 154 -13.81 9.05 0.89
CA VAL A 154 -14.54 8.98 2.17
C VAL A 154 -16.05 8.99 1.98
N ASP A 155 -16.56 9.77 1.02
CA ASP A 155 -17.99 9.85 0.73
C ASP A 155 -18.59 8.52 0.27
N ARG A 156 -17.80 7.70 -0.42
CA ARG A 156 -18.21 6.41 -0.99
C ARG A 156 -18.07 5.23 -0.03
N LEU A 157 -17.57 5.44 1.19
CA LEU A 157 -17.55 4.39 2.21
C LEU A 157 -18.97 3.87 2.48
N GLY A 158 -19.08 2.55 2.47
CA GLY A 158 -20.29 1.82 2.83
C GLY A 158 -20.56 1.88 4.34
N PRO A 159 -21.77 1.50 4.78
CA PRO A 159 -22.21 1.68 6.17
C PRO A 159 -21.42 0.86 7.20
N ARG A 160 -20.72 -0.21 6.78
CA ARG A 160 -19.89 -1.05 7.65
C ARG A 160 -18.39 -0.91 7.39
N ASP A 161 -18.00 0.02 6.51
CA ASP A 161 -16.59 0.25 6.24
C ASP A 161 -15.97 1.07 7.36
N LEU A 162 -14.74 0.71 7.70
CA LEU A 162 -13.90 1.50 8.58
C LEU A 162 -12.69 1.98 7.79
N MET A 163 -12.38 3.27 7.90
CA MET A 163 -11.19 3.86 7.29
C MET A 163 -10.24 4.42 8.35
N ALA A 164 -8.95 4.17 8.16
CA ALA A 164 -7.86 4.85 8.85
C ALA A 164 -7.07 5.71 7.86
N LEU A 165 -6.45 6.79 8.36
CA LEU A 165 -5.64 7.72 7.58
C LEU A 165 -4.21 7.74 8.13
N VAL A 166 -3.24 7.49 7.27
CA VAL A 166 -1.81 7.44 7.58
C VAL A 166 -1.07 8.39 6.63
N THR A 167 -0.09 9.15 7.11
CA THR A 167 0.77 9.99 6.27
C THR A 167 2.07 9.28 5.88
N ASP A 168 2.81 9.84 4.93
CA ASP A 168 4.18 9.44 4.59
C ASP A 168 5.18 9.58 5.74
N ASP A 169 4.83 10.27 6.83
CA ASP A 169 5.66 10.37 8.03
C ASP A 169 5.43 9.25 9.04
N VAL A 170 4.72 8.19 8.64
CA VAL A 170 4.29 7.10 9.54
C VAL A 170 3.41 7.66 10.68
N GLU A 171 2.61 8.70 10.40
CA GLU A 171 1.68 9.30 11.36
C GLU A 171 0.26 8.80 11.12
N LEU A 172 -0.34 8.16 12.12
CA LEU A 172 -1.77 7.85 12.12
C LEU A 172 -2.58 9.09 12.51
N ILE A 173 -3.12 9.81 11.53
CA ILE A 173 -3.89 11.04 11.76
C ILE A 173 -5.36 10.76 12.09
N ALA A 174 -5.88 9.60 11.67
CA ALA A 174 -7.19 9.07 12.06
C ALA A 174 -7.11 7.54 12.19
N ASP A 175 -7.51 7.03 13.36
CA ASP A 175 -7.72 5.59 13.56
C ASP A 175 -8.99 5.12 12.84
N PHE A 176 -9.16 3.80 12.71
CA PHE A 176 -10.29 3.18 12.02
C PHE A 176 -11.63 3.72 12.55
N THR A 177 -12.41 4.31 11.65
CA THR A 177 -13.71 4.90 11.97
C THR A 177 -14.63 4.88 10.76
N ALA A 178 -15.94 4.84 11.01
CA ALA A 178 -16.99 5.08 10.02
C ALA A 178 -17.40 6.58 9.96
N ASP A 179 -16.84 7.42 10.85
CA ASP A 179 -17.14 8.85 10.94
C ASP A 179 -16.50 9.61 9.76
N LYS A 180 -17.29 9.78 8.70
CA LYS A 180 -16.90 10.48 7.47
C LYS A 180 -16.49 11.93 7.73
N GLU A 181 -17.18 12.63 8.64
CA GLU A 181 -16.88 14.03 8.96
C GLU A 181 -15.54 14.16 9.68
N ARG A 182 -15.24 13.24 10.60
CA ARG A 182 -13.92 13.19 11.25
C ARG A 182 -12.80 12.92 10.25
N LEU A 183 -13.00 11.99 9.31
CA LEU A 183 -12.02 11.68 8.27
C LEU A 183 -11.75 12.90 7.38
N LYS A 184 -12.82 13.54 6.86
CA LYS A 184 -12.70 14.75 6.03
C LYS A 184 -12.01 15.90 6.76
N LYS A 185 -12.34 16.14 8.03
CA LYS A 185 -11.69 17.17 8.85
C LYS A 185 -10.18 16.93 9.02
N LYS A 186 -9.75 15.67 9.09
CA LYS A 186 -8.32 15.31 9.14
C LYS A 186 -7.62 15.55 7.81
N LEU A 187 -8.28 15.23 6.70
CA LEU A 187 -7.79 15.52 5.34
C LEU A 187 -7.69 17.03 5.09
N ASP A 188 -8.69 17.83 5.47
CA ASP A 188 -8.65 19.29 5.37
C ASP A 188 -7.47 19.87 6.20
N GLY A 189 -7.16 19.23 7.33
CA GLY A 189 -5.99 19.55 8.14
C GLY A 189 -4.67 19.41 7.39
N LEU A 190 -4.53 18.40 6.52
CA LEU A 190 -3.35 18.22 5.66
C LEU A 190 -3.22 19.35 4.64
N ALA A 191 -4.30 19.68 3.94
CA ALA A 191 -4.30 20.78 2.97
C ALA A 191 -3.96 22.12 3.62
N ARG A 192 -4.43 22.37 4.85
CA ARG A 192 -4.06 23.56 5.62
C ARG A 192 -2.58 23.59 5.99
N ARG A 193 -2.01 22.47 6.48
CA ARG A 193 -0.57 22.36 6.79
C ARG A 193 0.28 22.70 5.56
N ALA A 194 -0.06 22.14 4.41
CA ALA A 194 0.64 22.44 3.16
C ALA A 194 0.58 23.94 2.77
N ASN A 195 -0.58 24.60 2.93
CA ASN A 195 -0.72 26.03 2.63
C ASN A 195 0.09 26.94 3.58
N GLU A 196 0.20 26.55 4.86
CA GLU A 196 1.01 27.28 5.84
C GLU A 196 2.51 27.17 5.51
N GLU A 197 2.95 26.01 5.05
CA GLU A 197 4.32 25.78 4.58
C GLU A 197 4.64 26.61 3.33
N GLU A 198 3.73 26.68 2.35
CA GLU A 198 3.83 27.56 1.16
C GLU A 198 4.14 29.02 1.56
N GLY A 199 3.41 29.55 2.54
CA GLY A 199 3.54 30.93 3.01
C GLY A 199 4.86 31.24 3.74
N LEU A 200 5.56 30.23 4.26
CA LEU A 200 6.87 30.38 4.92
C LEU A 200 8.05 30.15 3.98
N LEU A 201 7.93 29.28 2.97
CA LEU A 201 9.00 29.00 2.00
C LEU A 201 9.20 30.12 0.98
N ALA A 202 8.14 30.86 0.67
CA ALA A 202 8.25 32.15 -0.02
C ALA A 202 9.18 33.16 0.71
N LYS A 203 9.56 32.89 1.97
CA LYS A 203 10.40 33.75 2.81
C LYS A 203 11.79 33.19 3.12
N SER A 204 12.14 31.96 2.73
CA SER A 204 13.45 31.36 3.05
C SER A 204 13.87 30.23 2.10
N LEU A 205 15.13 30.27 1.64
CA LEU A 205 15.81 29.23 0.84
C LEU A 205 16.11 27.93 1.62
N ALA A 206 15.77 27.85 2.92
CA ALA A 206 16.01 26.67 3.74
C ALA A 206 14.91 25.61 3.53
N MET A 207 14.96 24.94 2.37
CA MET A 207 14.04 23.86 1.97
C MET A 207 14.05 22.62 2.88
N HIS A 208 15.11 22.41 3.68
CA HIS A 208 15.39 21.10 4.30
C HIS A 208 14.74 20.85 5.67
N ARG A 209 14.04 21.82 6.28
CA ARG A 209 13.65 21.72 7.70
C ARG A 209 12.16 21.55 7.98
N ARG A 210 11.29 21.54 6.95
CA ARG A 210 9.83 21.64 7.15
C ARG A 210 8.95 20.65 6.41
N PHE A 211 9.44 19.93 5.41
CA PHE A 211 8.67 18.87 4.77
C PHE A 211 8.85 17.53 5.47
N GLY A 212 7.87 16.64 5.31
CA GLY A 212 7.90 15.27 5.82
C GLY A 212 9.13 14.48 5.35
N ARG A 213 9.40 13.37 6.03
CA ARG A 213 10.58 12.51 5.84
C ARG A 213 10.54 11.69 4.55
N SER A 214 9.48 11.81 3.73
CA SER A 214 9.22 10.96 2.58
C SER A 214 9.41 9.49 2.97
N ALA A 215 8.58 9.01 3.90
CA ALA A 215 8.65 7.66 4.47
C ALA A 215 7.45 6.80 4.03
N GLN A 216 7.07 6.87 2.75
CA GLN A 216 5.84 6.26 2.22
C GLN A 216 5.85 4.73 2.30
N PHE A 217 6.96 4.08 1.92
CA PHE A 217 7.15 2.64 2.04
C PHE A 217 7.30 2.21 3.50
N SER A 218 7.88 3.05 4.36
CA SER A 218 7.89 2.84 5.80
C SER A 218 6.47 2.85 6.38
N ALA A 219 5.64 3.83 6.00
CA ALA A 219 4.24 3.94 6.40
C ALA A 219 3.40 2.77 5.89
N LEU A 220 3.63 2.35 4.64
CA LEU A 220 3.01 1.15 4.08
C LEU A 220 3.45 -0.11 4.85
N LEU A 221 4.74 -0.30 5.12
CA LEU A 221 5.23 -1.46 5.84
C LEU A 221 4.65 -1.55 7.26
N ALA A 222 4.57 -0.42 7.98
CA ALA A 222 3.90 -0.34 9.28
C ALA A 222 2.42 -0.70 9.16
N THR A 223 1.72 -0.16 8.14
CA THR A 223 0.31 -0.48 7.85
C THR A 223 0.11 -1.98 7.65
N LEU A 224 0.91 -2.61 6.80
CA LEU A 224 0.80 -4.05 6.49
C LEU A 224 1.07 -4.94 7.71
N LYS A 225 1.92 -4.49 8.63
CA LYS A 225 2.28 -5.23 9.86
C LYS A 225 1.30 -5.01 11.01
N GLU A 226 0.68 -3.85 11.11
CA GLU A 226 -0.02 -3.43 12.33
C GLU A 226 -1.53 -3.24 12.11
N ALA A 227 -1.98 -2.93 10.90
CA ALA A 227 -3.34 -2.50 10.64
C ALA A 227 -4.33 -3.62 10.28
N PHE A 228 -3.87 -4.87 10.04
CA PHE A 228 -4.73 -5.93 9.48
C PHE A 228 -4.74 -7.25 10.26
N ALA A 229 -4.66 -7.15 11.60
CA ALA A 229 -4.75 -8.33 12.48
C ALA A 229 -6.18 -8.90 12.64
N GLU A 230 -7.23 -8.15 12.26
CA GLU A 230 -8.62 -8.59 12.44
C GLU A 230 -9.03 -9.62 11.37
N GLU A 231 -9.71 -10.68 11.80
CA GLU A 231 -10.32 -11.67 10.90
C GLU A 231 -11.76 -11.30 10.52
N GLY A 232 -12.22 -11.81 9.37
CA GLY A 232 -13.59 -11.56 8.88
C GLY A 232 -13.81 -10.17 8.29
N VAL A 233 -12.74 -9.43 8.00
CA VAL A 233 -12.77 -8.15 7.29
C VAL A 233 -11.96 -8.23 6.01
N ARG A 234 -12.26 -7.37 5.04
CA ARG A 234 -11.46 -7.21 3.82
C ARG A 234 -10.46 -6.07 3.98
N PRO A 235 -9.15 -6.36 4.13
CA PRO A 235 -8.12 -5.34 4.20
C PRO A 235 -7.87 -4.73 2.82
N VAL A 236 -7.99 -3.40 2.74
CA VAL A 236 -7.71 -2.61 1.53
C VAL A 236 -6.72 -1.51 1.91
N VAL A 237 -5.67 -1.37 1.12
CA VAL A 237 -4.78 -0.21 1.21
C VAL A 237 -4.93 0.62 -0.04
N ILE A 238 -5.11 1.91 0.13
CA ILE A 238 -4.96 2.87 -0.95
C ILE A 238 -3.67 3.62 -0.67
N PHE A 239 -2.66 3.35 -1.49
CA PHE A 239 -1.32 3.89 -1.35
C PHE A 239 -1.14 5.04 -2.33
N GLN A 240 -1.23 6.27 -1.84
CA GLN A 240 -1.11 7.45 -2.69
C GLN A 240 0.28 8.08 -2.52
N THR A 241 1.18 7.88 -3.48
CA THR A 241 2.59 8.32 -3.40
C THR A 241 3.25 8.48 -4.77
N ASP A 242 4.32 9.26 -4.85
CA ASP A 242 5.27 9.27 -5.97
C ASP A 242 6.39 8.20 -5.85
N GLY A 243 6.59 7.63 -4.66
CA GLY A 243 7.51 6.53 -4.39
C GLY A 243 8.98 6.93 -4.21
N ASP A 244 9.28 8.20 -3.90
CA ASP A 244 10.65 8.70 -3.77
C ASP A 244 11.48 8.00 -2.66
N GLU A 245 10.84 7.42 -1.62
CA GLU A 245 11.53 6.63 -0.58
C GLU A 245 12.27 5.40 -1.14
N LEU A 246 11.91 4.89 -2.33
CA LEU A 246 12.62 3.77 -2.96
C LEU A 246 14.13 3.99 -3.06
N LEU A 247 14.55 5.25 -3.20
CA LEU A 247 15.94 5.64 -3.19
C LEU A 247 16.64 5.30 -1.86
N TYR A 248 15.90 5.31 -0.75
CA TYR A 248 16.36 5.15 0.62
C TYR A 248 16.33 3.72 1.16
N LEU A 249 15.69 2.79 0.46
CA LEU A 249 15.58 1.40 0.89
C LEU A 249 16.91 0.63 0.80
N ARG A 250 17.06 -0.46 1.56
CA ARG A 250 18.15 -1.42 1.34
C ARG A 250 18.01 -2.05 -0.04
N ASP A 251 19.14 -2.31 -0.68
CA ASP A 251 19.20 -2.84 -2.05
C ASP A 251 18.29 -2.04 -3.00
N PRO A 252 18.53 -0.72 -3.15
CA PRO A 252 17.59 0.15 -3.86
C PRO A 252 17.54 -0.23 -5.33
N VAL A 253 16.33 -0.26 -5.90
CA VAL A 253 16.16 -0.41 -7.35
C VAL A 253 16.69 0.81 -8.12
N ILE A 254 16.76 1.94 -7.42
CA ILE A 254 17.34 3.20 -7.89
C ILE A 254 18.79 3.29 -7.43
N GLU A 255 19.72 3.14 -8.37
CA GLU A 255 21.15 3.37 -8.13
C GLU A 255 21.66 4.50 -9.01
N PRO A 256 21.87 5.70 -8.43
CA PRO A 256 22.44 6.83 -9.13
C PRO A 256 23.85 6.50 -9.59
N SER A 257 24.05 6.51 -10.90
CA SER A 257 25.33 6.23 -11.54
C SER A 257 25.71 7.34 -12.50
N VAL A 258 27.00 7.46 -12.79
CA VAL A 258 27.50 8.41 -13.78
C VAL A 258 27.24 7.81 -15.16
N PRO A 259 26.44 8.45 -16.02
CA PRO A 259 26.17 7.92 -17.35
C PRO A 259 27.46 7.65 -18.14
N ALA A 260 27.44 6.57 -18.92
CA ALA A 260 28.51 6.29 -19.87
C ALA A 260 28.53 7.35 -20.99
N GLY A 261 29.69 7.54 -21.64
CA GLY A 261 29.79 8.45 -22.79
C GLY A 261 29.95 9.94 -22.48
N LEU A 262 29.91 10.36 -21.21
CA LEU A 262 30.09 11.77 -20.85
C LEU A 262 31.52 12.28 -21.14
N PRO A 263 31.68 13.49 -21.74
CA PRO A 263 32.97 14.17 -21.86
C PRO A 263 33.69 14.33 -20.51
N PRO A 264 35.04 14.33 -20.46
CA PRO A 264 35.80 14.32 -19.20
C PRO A 264 35.42 15.43 -18.20
N GLU A 265 35.25 16.66 -18.68
CA GLU A 265 34.87 17.81 -17.84
C GLU A 265 33.45 17.68 -17.26
N GLN A 266 32.49 17.20 -18.06
CA GLN A 266 31.12 16.97 -17.62
C GLN A 266 31.03 15.79 -16.66
N ARG A 267 31.76 14.71 -16.95
CA ARG A 267 31.89 13.52 -16.10
C ARG A 267 32.35 13.92 -14.70
N LYS A 268 33.40 14.73 -14.57
CA LYS A 268 33.91 15.19 -13.26
C LYS A 268 32.87 15.97 -12.45
N LYS A 269 32.06 16.81 -13.12
CA LYS A 269 30.95 17.54 -12.47
C LYS A 269 29.86 16.58 -11.98
N VAL A 270 29.45 15.62 -12.81
CA VAL A 270 28.44 14.61 -12.45
C VAL A 270 28.96 13.70 -11.33
N GLU A 271 30.21 13.25 -11.38
CA GLU A 271 30.85 12.46 -10.32
C GLU A 271 30.82 13.15 -8.96
N LYS A 272 31.13 14.45 -8.93
CA LYS A 272 31.06 15.26 -7.71
C LYS A 272 29.64 15.34 -7.15
N SER A 273 28.64 15.56 -8.03
CA SER A 273 27.23 15.57 -7.64
C SER A 273 26.78 14.20 -7.11
N MET A 274 27.14 13.12 -7.80
CA MET A 274 26.83 11.74 -7.39
C MET A 274 27.48 11.36 -6.06
N ALA A 275 28.68 11.87 -5.73
CA ALA A 275 29.30 11.62 -4.44
C ALA A 275 28.49 12.22 -3.27
N VAL A 276 27.96 13.44 -3.45
CA VAL A 276 27.06 14.08 -2.47
C VAL A 276 25.77 13.27 -2.33
N PHE A 277 25.19 12.86 -3.46
CA PHE A 277 23.94 12.11 -3.47
C PHE A 277 24.09 10.73 -2.81
N ARG A 278 25.18 10.00 -3.10
CA ARG A 278 25.50 8.72 -2.44
C ARG A 278 25.67 8.86 -0.94
N LYS A 279 26.30 9.95 -0.47
CA LYS A 279 26.43 10.22 0.97
C LYS A 279 25.05 10.44 1.61
N MET A 280 24.21 11.28 1.02
CA MET A 280 22.84 11.53 1.48
C MET A 280 22.00 10.24 1.54
N ILE A 281 22.11 9.41 0.50
CA ILE A 281 21.47 8.08 0.40
C ILE A 281 21.91 7.17 1.55
N ALA A 282 23.21 7.10 1.83
CA ALA A 282 23.75 6.27 2.90
C ALA A 282 23.29 6.75 4.28
N GLU A 283 23.26 8.07 4.51
CA GLU A 283 22.83 8.68 5.79
C GLU A 283 21.34 8.48 6.09
N ASN A 284 20.50 8.31 5.06
CA ASN A 284 19.06 8.12 5.19
C ASN A 284 18.60 6.68 4.91
N ARG A 285 19.54 5.72 4.87
CA ARG A 285 19.22 4.32 4.54
C ARG A 285 18.25 3.70 5.54
N ARG A 286 17.24 3.00 5.03
CA ARG A 286 16.30 2.21 5.85
C ARG A 286 16.91 0.86 6.25
N GLU A 287 16.27 0.19 7.20
CA GLU A 287 16.66 -1.15 7.68
C GLU A 287 15.97 -2.29 6.88
N PHE A 288 15.24 -1.95 5.81
CA PHE A 288 14.48 -2.87 4.98
C PHE A 288 14.58 -2.50 3.50
N SER A 289 14.35 -3.50 2.65
CA SER A 289 14.39 -3.43 1.19
C SER A 289 12.99 -3.40 0.58
N LEU A 290 12.90 -3.11 -0.73
CA LEU A 290 11.64 -3.25 -1.47
C LEU A 290 11.08 -4.69 -1.42
N ARG A 291 11.97 -5.69 -1.40
CA ARG A 291 11.59 -7.10 -1.28
C ARG A 291 10.91 -7.40 0.05
N ASP A 292 11.35 -6.77 1.14
CA ASP A 292 10.70 -6.90 2.44
C ASP A 292 9.28 -6.33 2.43
N VAL A 293 9.06 -5.22 1.70
CA VAL A 293 7.72 -4.63 1.50
C VAL A 293 6.83 -5.57 0.69
N TYR A 294 7.33 -6.12 -0.41
CA TYR A 294 6.58 -7.09 -1.22
C TYR A 294 6.21 -8.33 -0.40
N ALA A 295 7.14 -8.86 0.40
CA ALA A 295 6.86 -9.99 1.28
C ALA A 295 5.81 -9.65 2.35
N ALA A 296 5.84 -8.44 2.92
CA ALA A 296 4.81 -7.99 3.85
C ALA A 296 3.44 -7.83 3.17
N ALA A 297 3.41 -7.31 1.95
CA ALA A 297 2.19 -7.16 1.16
C ALA A 297 1.53 -8.53 0.87
N GLU A 298 2.32 -9.50 0.40
CA GLU A 298 1.87 -10.88 0.19
C GLU A 298 1.36 -11.53 1.49
N LYS A 299 1.93 -11.21 2.66
CA LYS A 299 1.48 -11.76 3.96
C LYS A 299 0.22 -11.09 4.51
N SER A 300 0.03 -9.80 4.29
CA SER A 300 -0.98 -8.96 4.97
C SER A 300 -2.46 -9.22 4.62
N ARG A 301 -2.77 -10.18 3.72
CA ARG A 301 -4.08 -10.34 3.05
C ARG A 301 -4.64 -9.10 2.33
N ALA A 302 -4.00 -7.93 2.46
CA ALA A 302 -4.45 -6.68 1.87
C ALA A 302 -4.45 -6.72 0.35
N THR A 303 -5.45 -6.05 -0.23
CA THR A 303 -5.44 -5.61 -1.64
C THR A 303 -4.95 -4.16 -1.66
N ILE A 304 -3.87 -3.88 -2.40
CA ILE A 304 -3.24 -2.56 -2.49
C ILE A 304 -3.58 -1.93 -3.84
N TYR A 305 -4.24 -0.78 -3.80
CA TYR A 305 -4.42 0.10 -4.95
C TYR A 305 -3.46 1.27 -4.82
N THR A 306 -2.65 1.52 -5.83
CA THR A 306 -1.68 2.62 -5.81
C THR A 306 -2.18 3.75 -6.69
N VAL A 307 -2.23 4.96 -6.15
CA VAL A 307 -2.56 6.17 -6.90
C VAL A 307 -1.30 7.02 -6.93
N VAL A 308 -0.75 7.29 -8.11
CA VAL A 308 0.50 8.05 -8.26
C VAL A 308 0.15 9.48 -8.68
N PRO A 309 0.13 10.47 -7.77
CA PRO A 309 -0.03 11.86 -8.16
C PRO A 309 1.21 12.30 -8.91
N GLY A 310 1.04 12.96 -10.06
CA GLY A 310 2.19 13.39 -10.85
C GLY A 310 2.00 13.18 -12.35
N PHE A 311 2.93 12.48 -12.97
CA PHE A 311 2.95 12.24 -14.41
C PHE A 311 3.27 10.78 -14.70
N ARG A 312 2.71 10.24 -15.77
CA ARG A 312 3.00 8.87 -16.22
C ARG A 312 4.20 8.87 -17.16
N LEU A 313 5.09 7.89 -17.00
CA LEU A 313 6.14 7.56 -17.96
C LEU A 313 6.01 6.14 -18.50
N VAL A 314 5.54 5.21 -17.66
CA VAL A 314 5.33 3.81 -18.07
C VAL A 314 4.37 3.73 -19.25
N GLY A 315 4.74 2.93 -20.26
CA GLY A 315 3.96 2.77 -21.48
C GLY A 315 4.06 3.92 -22.49
N LEU A 316 4.85 4.95 -22.23
CA LEU A 316 5.07 6.07 -23.17
C LEU A 316 6.36 5.88 -23.99
N THR A 317 6.42 6.54 -25.16
CA THR A 317 7.63 6.58 -25.99
C THR A 317 8.71 7.46 -25.34
N PRO A 318 10.00 7.26 -25.64
CA PRO A 318 11.08 8.08 -25.08
C PRO A 318 10.88 9.60 -25.25
N ASP A 319 10.40 10.04 -26.41
CA ASP A 319 10.13 11.46 -26.67
C ASP A 319 8.98 12.01 -25.82
N GLU A 320 7.94 11.21 -25.63
CA GLU A 320 6.82 11.59 -24.77
C GLU A 320 7.25 11.60 -23.30
N GLN A 321 8.08 10.63 -22.87
CA GLN A 321 8.64 10.61 -21.53
C GLN A 321 9.43 11.89 -21.21
N LEU A 322 10.25 12.35 -22.15
CA LEU A 322 10.99 13.61 -22.01
C LEU A 322 10.03 14.80 -21.89
N ARG A 323 9.04 14.91 -22.78
CA ARG A 323 8.03 15.98 -22.74
C ARG A 323 7.25 16.00 -21.43
N ARG A 324 6.85 14.83 -20.92
CA ARG A 324 6.13 14.69 -19.64
C ARG A 324 6.98 15.16 -18.47
N ARG A 325 8.25 14.79 -18.44
CA ARG A 325 9.18 15.24 -17.42
C ARG A 325 9.41 16.75 -17.47
N ASP A 326 9.58 17.32 -18.65
CA ASP A 326 9.72 18.78 -18.84
C ASP A 326 8.50 19.52 -18.30
N ALA A 327 7.29 19.07 -18.65
CA ALA A 327 6.05 19.65 -18.16
C ALA A 327 5.91 19.53 -16.62
N SER A 328 6.32 18.40 -16.05
CA SER A 328 6.32 18.22 -14.59
C SER A 328 7.29 19.17 -13.89
N ARG A 329 8.46 19.43 -14.47
CA ARG A 329 9.42 20.42 -13.96
C ARG A 329 8.81 21.81 -13.93
N GLU A 330 8.17 22.25 -15.01
CA GLU A 330 7.52 23.57 -15.05
C GLU A 330 6.41 23.69 -14.00
N ARG A 331 5.57 22.66 -13.87
CA ARG A 331 4.53 22.62 -12.83
C ARG A 331 5.12 22.74 -11.43
N PHE A 332 6.23 22.06 -11.17
CA PHE A 332 6.92 22.17 -9.89
C PHE A 332 7.43 23.60 -9.65
N LEU A 333 8.14 24.19 -10.60
CA LEU A 333 8.66 25.56 -10.46
C LEU A 333 7.54 26.59 -10.22
N ASP A 334 6.41 26.43 -10.92
CA ASP A 334 5.25 27.29 -10.78
C ASP A 334 4.57 27.11 -9.41
N ALA A 335 4.33 25.87 -8.98
CA ALA A 335 3.74 25.56 -7.68
C ALA A 335 4.55 26.15 -6.53
N TRP A 336 5.87 26.10 -6.64
CA TRP A 336 6.81 26.63 -5.66
C TRP A 336 7.05 28.14 -5.77
N ARG A 337 6.41 28.81 -6.73
CA ARG A 337 6.54 30.26 -6.99
C ARG A 337 8.00 30.70 -7.05
N VAL A 338 8.84 29.91 -7.70
CA VAL A 338 10.28 30.16 -7.79
C VAL A 338 10.52 31.54 -8.41
N ARG A 339 11.34 32.36 -7.75
CA ARG A 339 11.62 33.74 -8.20
C ARG A 339 12.18 33.75 -9.63
N PRO A 340 11.83 34.74 -10.47
CA PRO A 340 12.25 34.78 -11.87
C PRO A 340 13.77 34.62 -12.08
N GLU A 341 14.59 35.23 -11.22
CA GLU A 341 16.05 35.17 -11.33
C GLU A 341 16.58 33.76 -11.07
N VAL A 342 15.99 33.06 -10.09
CA VAL A 342 16.34 31.67 -9.76
C VAL A 342 15.82 30.73 -10.84
N ARG A 343 14.61 30.95 -11.36
CA ARG A 343 14.04 30.16 -12.46
C ARG A 343 14.95 30.22 -13.69
N LYS A 344 15.41 31.41 -14.07
CA LYS A 344 16.36 31.59 -15.18
C LYS A 344 17.64 30.78 -14.98
N GLU A 345 18.24 30.81 -13.79
CA GLU A 345 19.44 30.02 -13.48
C GLU A 345 19.17 28.51 -13.57
N LEU A 346 18.01 28.04 -13.08
CA LEU A 346 17.62 26.64 -13.17
C LEU A 346 17.36 26.20 -14.62
N ASP A 347 16.81 27.08 -15.46
CA ASP A 347 16.56 26.82 -16.89
C ASP A 347 17.87 26.72 -17.66
N GLU A 348 18.81 27.64 -17.42
CA GLU A 348 20.16 27.58 -18.02
C GLU A 348 20.90 26.30 -17.62
N ARG A 349 20.83 25.89 -16.35
CA ARG A 349 21.39 24.62 -15.87
C ARG A 349 20.73 23.41 -16.53
N TYR A 350 19.40 23.45 -16.70
CA TYR A 350 18.64 22.38 -17.33
C TYR A 350 19.02 22.20 -18.80
N GLN A 351 19.09 23.30 -19.55
CA GLN A 351 19.49 23.30 -20.97
C GLN A 351 20.94 22.81 -21.18
N GLN A 352 21.82 23.03 -20.20
CA GLN A 352 23.20 22.56 -20.23
C GLN A 352 23.38 21.11 -19.73
N THR A 353 22.30 20.48 -19.26
CA THR A 353 22.38 19.11 -18.72
C THR A 353 22.58 18.11 -19.87
N PRO A 354 23.59 17.24 -19.82
CA PRO A 354 23.83 16.27 -20.89
C PRO A 354 22.61 15.36 -21.11
N PRO A 355 22.23 15.05 -22.36
CA PRO A 355 21.10 14.17 -22.67
C PRO A 355 21.18 12.81 -21.97
N GLU A 356 22.38 12.27 -21.77
CA GLU A 356 22.61 11.00 -21.09
C GLU A 356 22.22 11.06 -19.60
N VAL A 357 22.44 12.21 -18.95
CA VAL A 357 22.00 12.45 -17.56
C VAL A 357 20.48 12.55 -17.50
N LEU A 358 19.88 13.25 -18.47
CA LEU A 358 18.43 13.35 -18.58
C LEU A 358 17.78 11.98 -18.79
N LYS A 359 18.33 11.16 -19.70
CA LYS A 359 17.85 9.80 -19.96
C LYS A 359 17.99 8.92 -18.72
N SER A 360 19.13 8.98 -18.03
CA SER A 360 19.33 8.24 -16.79
C SER A 360 18.30 8.60 -15.72
N GLY A 361 17.94 9.88 -15.58
CA GLY A 361 16.86 10.30 -14.68
C GLY A 361 15.51 9.68 -15.01
N ILE A 362 15.14 9.64 -16.30
CA ILE A 362 13.90 9.00 -16.78
C ILE A 362 13.92 7.48 -16.50
N GLU A 363 15.06 6.82 -16.73
CA GLU A 363 15.22 5.39 -16.44
C GLU A 363 15.02 5.07 -14.96
N GLN A 364 15.49 5.93 -14.04
CA GLN A 364 15.24 5.74 -12.61
C GLN A 364 13.76 5.94 -12.24
N GLU A 365 13.12 6.97 -12.80
CA GLU A 365 11.69 7.24 -12.59
C GLU A 365 10.81 6.08 -13.10
N LEU A 366 11.17 5.49 -14.24
CA LEU A 366 10.50 4.29 -14.75
C LEU A 366 10.60 3.10 -13.80
N LYS A 367 11.73 2.94 -13.09
CA LYS A 367 11.87 1.88 -12.06
C LYS A 367 10.98 2.16 -10.85
N VAL A 368 10.84 3.41 -10.43
CA VAL A 368 9.93 3.82 -9.36
C VAL A 368 8.49 3.45 -9.72
N GLN A 369 8.03 3.92 -10.89
CA GLN A 369 6.68 3.63 -11.38
C GLN A 369 6.46 2.13 -11.56
N GLY A 370 7.46 1.40 -12.06
CA GLY A 370 7.42 -0.06 -12.19
C GLY A 370 7.25 -0.77 -10.84
N ALA A 371 7.99 -0.35 -9.80
CA ALA A 371 7.87 -0.92 -8.46
C ALA A 371 6.48 -0.68 -7.84
N LEU A 372 5.91 0.51 -8.03
CA LEU A 372 4.55 0.84 -7.57
C LEU A 372 3.48 0.01 -8.29
N VAL A 373 3.62 -0.20 -9.61
CA VAL A 373 2.73 -1.06 -10.41
C VAL A 373 2.83 -2.52 -9.94
N GLU A 374 4.05 -3.02 -9.73
CA GLU A 374 4.30 -4.39 -9.27
C GLU A 374 3.72 -4.63 -7.87
N LEU A 375 3.96 -3.73 -6.92
CA LEU A 375 3.40 -3.78 -5.56
C LEU A 375 1.89 -4.00 -5.56
N SER A 376 1.15 -3.17 -6.30
CA SER A 376 -0.30 -3.31 -6.41
C SER A 376 -0.71 -4.64 -7.03
N SER A 377 -0.04 -5.03 -8.13
CA SER A 377 -0.36 -6.23 -8.89
C SER A 377 -0.16 -7.50 -8.06
N LEU A 378 0.88 -7.56 -7.22
CA LEU A 378 1.16 -8.69 -6.33
C LEU A 378 0.00 -8.99 -5.36
N THR A 379 -0.72 -7.95 -4.95
CA THR A 379 -1.84 -8.06 -4.03
C THR A 379 -3.20 -8.21 -4.71
N GLY A 380 -3.23 -8.20 -6.04
CA GLY A 380 -4.45 -8.23 -6.83
C GLY A 380 -5.15 -6.88 -6.98
N GLY A 381 -4.50 -5.77 -6.61
CA GLY A 381 -4.94 -4.43 -6.96
C GLY A 381 -4.29 -3.95 -8.26
N TRP A 382 -4.28 -2.63 -8.48
CA TRP A 382 -3.62 -1.99 -9.63
C TRP A 382 -3.04 -0.63 -9.25
N ALA A 383 -2.25 -0.05 -10.15
CA ALA A 383 -1.74 1.32 -10.02
C ALA A 383 -2.27 2.20 -11.17
N ASP A 384 -2.61 3.45 -10.86
CA ASP A 384 -3.02 4.46 -11.84
C ASP A 384 -2.44 5.82 -11.46
N PHE A 385 -2.47 6.76 -12.41
CA PHE A 385 -1.77 8.04 -12.31
C PHE A 385 -2.77 9.18 -12.24
N LEU A 386 -2.64 9.99 -11.19
CA LEU A 386 -3.45 11.17 -10.96
C LEU A 386 -2.68 12.40 -11.47
N GLU A 387 -2.78 12.66 -12.77
CA GLU A 387 -2.05 13.73 -13.46
C GLU A 387 -2.78 15.08 -13.40
N GLU A 388 -4.11 15.00 -13.36
CA GLU A 388 -5.01 16.15 -13.38
C GLU A 388 -6.12 16.03 -12.33
N PRO A 389 -6.61 17.16 -11.77
CA PRO A 389 -7.67 17.14 -10.77
C PRO A 389 -8.95 16.43 -11.22
N GLY A 390 -9.30 16.51 -12.50
CA GLY A 390 -10.50 15.87 -13.05
C GLY A 390 -10.46 14.35 -13.04
N GLN A 391 -9.28 13.73 -12.95
CA GLN A 391 -9.13 12.26 -12.98
C GLN A 391 -9.42 11.60 -11.63
N ALA A 392 -9.31 12.36 -10.53
CA ALA A 392 -9.52 11.90 -9.17
C ALA A 392 -10.80 11.07 -9.01
N ALA A 393 -11.94 11.68 -9.34
CA ALA A 393 -13.25 11.03 -9.18
C ALA A 393 -13.29 9.67 -9.90
N GLY A 394 -12.83 9.61 -11.15
CA GLY A 394 -12.82 8.37 -11.94
C GLY A 394 -11.91 7.28 -11.37
N ILE A 395 -10.70 7.62 -10.92
CA ILE A 395 -9.76 6.66 -10.31
C ILE A 395 -10.37 6.06 -9.04
N TYR A 396 -10.87 6.90 -8.13
CA TYR A 396 -11.42 6.43 -6.86
C TYR A 396 -12.76 5.69 -7.02
N GLU A 397 -13.60 6.11 -7.97
CA GLU A 397 -14.81 5.35 -8.35
C GLU A 397 -14.47 3.96 -8.87
N ARG A 398 -13.42 3.84 -9.69
CA ARG A 398 -12.94 2.55 -10.17
C ARG A 398 -12.46 1.66 -9.03
N ILE A 399 -11.70 2.21 -8.06
CA ILE A 399 -11.26 1.45 -6.88
C ILE A 399 -12.48 0.86 -6.14
N PHE A 400 -13.50 1.66 -5.84
CA PHE A 400 -14.70 1.15 -5.17
C PHE A 400 -15.51 0.18 -6.01
N SER A 401 -15.62 0.45 -7.31
CA SER A 401 -16.29 -0.47 -8.24
C SER A 401 -15.62 -1.83 -8.22
N ASP A 402 -14.29 -1.88 -8.30
CA ASP A 402 -13.54 -3.12 -8.22
C ASP A 402 -13.71 -3.78 -6.86
N VAL A 403 -13.54 -3.04 -5.77
CA VAL A 403 -13.70 -3.60 -4.41
C VAL A 403 -15.11 -4.19 -4.22
N ASN A 404 -16.16 -3.58 -4.75
CA ASN A 404 -17.53 -4.08 -4.66
C ASN A 404 -17.79 -5.29 -5.57
N ARG A 405 -17.12 -5.38 -6.73
CA ARG A 405 -17.39 -6.42 -7.73
C ARG A 405 -16.49 -7.65 -7.63
N ARG A 406 -15.67 -7.72 -6.59
CA ARG A 406 -14.81 -8.88 -6.37
C ARG A 406 -15.55 -10.03 -5.70
N TYR A 407 -15.15 -11.24 -6.02
CA TYR A 407 -15.58 -12.46 -5.36
C TYR A 407 -14.61 -12.80 -4.24
N VAL A 408 -15.14 -13.12 -3.07
CA VAL A 408 -14.40 -13.60 -1.91
C VAL A 408 -14.54 -15.12 -1.86
N ILE A 409 -13.47 -15.81 -2.24
CA ILE A 409 -13.41 -17.28 -2.35
C ILE A 409 -12.54 -17.80 -1.22
N GLY A 410 -13.12 -18.57 -0.31
CA GLY A 410 -12.38 -19.20 0.77
C GLY A 410 -12.33 -20.71 0.63
N TYR A 411 -11.19 -21.33 0.94
CA TYR A 411 -11.02 -22.78 0.93
C TYR A 411 -10.12 -23.24 2.09
N TYR A 412 -10.25 -24.50 2.50
CA TYR A 412 -9.36 -25.12 3.47
C TYR A 412 -8.26 -25.89 2.72
N PRO A 413 -6.98 -25.50 2.86
CA PRO A 413 -5.89 -26.17 2.17
C PRO A 413 -5.81 -27.65 2.49
N SER A 414 -5.65 -28.48 1.46
CA SER A 414 -5.33 -29.90 1.64
C SER A 414 -3.94 -30.10 2.26
N ASN A 415 -3.00 -29.17 2.02
CA ASN A 415 -1.73 -29.12 2.75
C ASN A 415 -1.90 -28.37 4.08
N LYS A 416 -1.83 -29.08 5.21
CA LYS A 416 -2.00 -28.49 6.55
C LYS A 416 -0.70 -28.02 7.21
N ALA A 417 0.44 -28.09 6.52
CA ALA A 417 1.73 -27.66 7.08
C ALA A 417 1.72 -26.17 7.42
N ARG A 418 2.16 -25.84 8.64
CA ARG A 418 2.31 -24.46 9.15
C ARG A 418 3.79 -24.08 9.21
N ASP A 419 4.40 -24.01 8.03
CA ASP A 419 5.86 -23.95 7.86
C ASP A 419 6.34 -22.60 7.27
N GLY A 420 5.44 -21.62 7.16
CA GLY A 420 5.78 -20.32 6.57
C GLY A 420 6.12 -20.37 5.08
N THR A 421 5.88 -21.50 4.39
CA THR A 421 6.22 -21.64 2.97
C THR A 421 5.23 -20.89 2.09
N ARG A 422 5.73 -20.38 0.96
CA ARG A 422 4.91 -19.71 -0.05
C ARG A 422 4.18 -20.76 -0.89
N ARG A 423 2.88 -20.60 -1.04
CA ARG A 423 1.98 -21.49 -1.79
C ARG A 423 1.34 -20.73 -2.93
N LEU A 424 1.36 -21.32 -4.13
CA LEU A 424 0.78 -20.74 -5.33
C LEU A 424 -0.72 -21.04 -5.36
N VAL A 425 -1.51 -20.03 -5.69
CA VAL A 425 -2.96 -20.16 -5.84
C VAL A 425 -3.34 -19.83 -7.28
N HIS A 426 -4.04 -20.76 -7.90
CA HIS A 426 -4.57 -20.62 -9.24
C HIS A 426 -6.09 -20.69 -9.20
N ILE A 427 -6.75 -19.70 -9.79
CA ILE A 427 -8.22 -19.60 -9.82
C ILE A 427 -8.64 -19.33 -11.25
N GLU A 428 -9.58 -20.14 -11.73
CA GLU A 428 -10.19 -20.03 -13.06
C GLU A 428 -11.70 -20.09 -12.97
N VAL A 429 -12.38 -19.66 -14.04
CA VAL A 429 -13.82 -19.81 -14.21
C VAL A 429 -14.09 -20.97 -15.16
N ARG A 430 -14.82 -21.98 -14.67
CA ARG A 430 -15.15 -23.21 -15.39
C ARG A 430 -15.87 -22.89 -16.69
N GLY A 431 -15.34 -23.41 -17.79
CA GLY A 431 -15.94 -23.23 -19.12
C GLY A 431 -15.73 -21.84 -19.74
N HIS A 432 -15.01 -20.94 -19.07
CA HIS A 432 -14.80 -19.56 -19.53
C HIS A 432 -13.30 -19.20 -19.61
N PRO A 433 -12.54 -19.80 -20.56
CA PRO A 433 -11.12 -19.47 -20.77
C PRO A 433 -10.88 -18.04 -21.27
N GLU A 434 -11.92 -17.34 -21.72
CA GLU A 434 -11.88 -15.95 -22.12
C GLU A 434 -11.89 -14.97 -20.93
N TYR A 435 -12.25 -15.43 -19.72
CA TYR A 435 -12.23 -14.60 -18.53
C TYR A 435 -10.85 -14.54 -17.89
N THR A 436 -10.48 -13.35 -17.43
CA THR A 436 -9.26 -13.14 -16.65
C THR A 436 -9.62 -13.02 -15.18
N VAL A 437 -9.09 -13.92 -14.36
CA VAL A 437 -9.21 -13.84 -12.89
C VAL A 437 -8.05 -13.01 -12.34
N TRP A 438 -8.34 -11.78 -11.96
CA TRP A 438 -7.41 -10.83 -11.37
C TRP A 438 -7.46 -10.90 -9.84
N GLY A 439 -6.33 -11.11 -9.21
CA GLY A 439 -6.27 -11.31 -7.77
C GLY A 439 -4.89 -11.79 -7.36
N ARG A 440 -4.73 -11.99 -6.05
CA ARG A 440 -3.51 -12.54 -5.47
C ARG A 440 -3.21 -13.93 -6.05
N LYS A 441 -1.94 -14.17 -6.37
CA LYS A 441 -1.46 -15.42 -7.01
C LYS A 441 -0.76 -16.39 -6.05
N SER A 442 -0.54 -15.99 -4.82
CA SER A 442 0.11 -16.81 -3.80
C SER A 442 -0.16 -16.30 -2.39
N TYR A 443 0.07 -17.13 -1.38
CA TYR A 443 0.09 -16.70 0.01
C TYR A 443 1.19 -17.45 0.78
N TYR A 444 1.51 -16.99 1.99
CA TYR A 444 2.39 -17.71 2.89
C TYR A 444 1.56 -18.52 3.89
N ALA A 445 1.90 -19.80 4.06
CA ALA A 445 1.30 -20.63 5.11
C ALA A 445 1.55 -19.98 6.48
N PRO A 446 0.62 -20.14 7.45
CA PRO A 446 0.86 -19.68 8.81
C PRO A 446 2.15 -20.27 9.37
N ASP A 447 2.92 -19.47 10.11
CA ASP A 447 4.16 -19.88 10.76
C ASP A 447 4.03 -19.51 12.25
N PRO A 448 3.86 -20.47 13.16
CA PRO A 448 3.67 -20.19 14.57
C PRO A 448 4.91 -19.55 15.23
N ASP A 449 6.08 -19.63 14.59
CA ASP A 449 7.34 -19.10 15.11
C ASP A 449 7.67 -17.68 14.59
N ARG A 450 6.79 -17.06 13.78
CA ARG A 450 7.03 -15.75 13.14
C ARG A 450 5.94 -14.71 13.28
#